data_AF-A0A2N3HUY6-F1
#
_entry.id   AF-A0A2N3HUY6-F1
#
_cell.length_a   1.000
_cell.length_b   1.000
_cell.length_c   1.000
_cell.angle_alpha   90.00
_cell.angle_beta   90.00
_cell.angle_gamma   90.00
#
_symmetry.space_group_name_H-M   'P 1'
#
loop_
_entity.id
_entity.type
_entity.pdbx_description
1 polymer ?
#
loop_
_entity_poly.entity_id
_entity_poly.type
_entity_poly.pdbx_seq_one_letter_code
_entity_poly.pdbx_strand_id
1 'polypeptide(L)'
;MNIFKQILLAFLTVVCLVSCDKEDTDEKSEILDRVSINAKWVVEGTSEFKSFEFNESGNYIVIKESTTKSSENNSILFGTYEYDDDKTLILSDLGTIIISDFGTDNITFVVNGTSGDITLNANKQKEMDRSEQTDLFCRTWKMSSLNGVDVAGTDLEMTVVFSRSGTYFVKYVKPVNGIIGGLAKWSWLNTKKTEFVYSWELSIGNEDEGTVEIIEVTSDMLKVLEVFEDGEEELSILVPVAN
;
A
#
# COMPACT_ATOMS: atom_id res chain seq x y z
N MET A 1 41.68 26.40 -56.26
CA MET A 1 42.53 25.19 -56.35
C MET A 1 41.96 24.19 -55.36
N ASN A 2 41.13 23.19 -55.66
CA ASN A 2 40.54 22.55 -56.85
C ASN A 2 39.12 22.11 -56.40
N ILE A 3 37.99 22.56 -56.92
CA ILE A 3 37.22 22.12 -58.11
C ILE A 3 37.40 20.62 -58.45
N PHE A 4 36.30 19.83 -58.39
CA PHE A 4 35.76 18.90 -59.42
C PHE A 4 34.50 18.18 -58.84
N LYS A 5 33.27 18.61 -59.20
CA LYS A 5 32.29 18.00 -60.16
C LYS A 5 31.65 16.68 -59.67
N GLN A 6 30.37 16.72 -59.25
CA GLN A 6 29.14 16.35 -60.00
C GLN A 6 28.96 14.83 -60.22
N ILE A 7 27.82 14.27 -59.80
CA ILE A 7 26.74 13.77 -60.69
C ILE A 7 25.55 13.26 -59.86
N LEU A 8 24.37 13.70 -60.31
CA LEU A 8 23.01 13.36 -59.94
C LEU A 8 22.64 11.93 -60.38
N LEU A 9 21.91 11.16 -59.58
CA LEU A 9 20.97 10.17 -60.12
C LEU A 9 19.74 10.05 -59.22
N ALA A 10 18.64 10.62 -59.71
CA ALA A 10 17.30 10.38 -59.22
C ALA A 10 16.84 9.00 -59.68
N PHE A 11 16.30 8.18 -58.76
CA PHE A 11 15.42 7.08 -59.13
C PHE A 11 14.05 7.33 -58.52
N LEU A 12 13.19 7.88 -59.37
CA LEU A 12 11.75 7.97 -59.20
C LEU A 12 11.17 6.60 -59.59
N THR A 13 10.68 5.83 -58.62
CA THR A 13 9.75 4.73 -58.89
C THR A 13 8.40 5.08 -58.29
N VAL A 14 7.57 5.64 -59.16
CA VAL A 14 6.12 5.69 -59.01
C VAL A 14 5.60 4.26 -59.08
N VAL A 15 4.99 3.77 -58.00
CA VAL A 15 4.08 2.63 -58.05
C VAL A 15 2.69 3.20 -57.81
N CYS A 16 1.85 3.02 -58.82
CA CYS A 16 0.49 3.54 -58.88
C CYS A 16 -0.50 2.39 -58.65
N LEU A 17 -1.46 2.66 -57.75
CA LEU A 17 -2.81 2.08 -57.61
C LEU A 17 -2.87 0.67 -56.96
N VAL A 18 -3.82 0.29 -56.10
CA VAL A 18 -5.27 0.50 -56.07
C VAL A 18 -5.84 0.23 -54.64
N SER A 19 -6.83 1.03 -54.20
CA SER A 19 -7.98 0.71 -53.32
C SER A 19 -7.80 0.08 -51.93
N CYS A 20 -8.21 0.80 -50.89
CA CYS A 20 -9.44 0.50 -50.17
C CYS A 20 -9.82 1.69 -49.28
N ASP A 21 -10.96 2.33 -49.58
CA ASP A 21 -11.72 3.06 -48.57
C ASP A 21 -12.13 2.03 -47.51
N LYS A 22 -11.46 2.07 -46.35
CA LYS A 22 -12.02 1.58 -45.10
C LYS A 22 -11.64 2.58 -44.02
N GLU A 23 -12.67 3.04 -43.34
CA GLU A 23 -12.62 3.82 -42.11
C GLU A 23 -11.84 3.01 -41.07
N ASP A 24 -10.52 3.19 -41.04
CA ASP A 24 -9.72 2.73 -39.92
C ASP A 24 -9.88 3.78 -38.82
N THR A 25 -10.89 3.51 -38.00
CA THR A 25 -11.03 4.05 -36.66
C THR A 25 -9.67 3.92 -36.00
N ASP A 26 -9.05 5.05 -35.62
CA ASP A 26 -7.91 5.04 -34.72
C ASP A 26 -8.33 4.24 -33.48
N GLU A 27 -7.94 2.97 -33.43
CA GLU A 27 -7.81 2.24 -32.17
C GLU A 27 -6.71 2.98 -31.40
N LYS A 28 -7.12 4.04 -30.70
CA LYS A 28 -6.48 4.41 -29.45
C LYS A 28 -6.41 3.13 -28.65
N SER A 29 -5.22 2.58 -28.56
CA SER A 29 -4.82 1.72 -27.44
C SER A 29 -5.10 2.55 -26.19
N GLU A 30 -6.31 2.40 -25.65
CA GLU A 30 -6.62 2.77 -24.29
C GLU A 30 -5.72 1.86 -23.44
N ILE A 31 -4.60 2.41 -22.99
CA ILE A 31 -3.99 1.93 -21.76
C ILE A 31 -5.11 2.11 -20.73
N LEU A 32 -5.83 1.04 -20.43
CA LEU A 32 -6.76 1.01 -19.32
C LEU A 32 -5.96 1.46 -18.09
N ASP A 33 -6.27 2.67 -17.60
CA ASP A 33 -5.76 3.13 -16.32
C ASP A 33 -6.20 2.08 -15.29
N ARG A 34 -5.25 1.26 -14.86
CA ARG A 34 -5.50 0.21 -13.87
C ARG A 34 -6.22 0.85 -12.70
N VAL A 35 -7.36 0.26 -12.36
CA VAL A 35 -8.14 0.71 -11.21
C VAL A 35 -7.28 0.56 -9.96
N SER A 36 -6.83 1.68 -9.41
CA SER A 36 -6.08 1.69 -8.16
C SER A 36 -7.04 1.37 -7.01
N ILE A 37 -6.90 0.18 -6.44
CA ILE A 37 -7.63 -0.24 -5.25
C ILE A 37 -6.97 0.24 -3.95
N ASN A 38 -5.96 1.10 -4.04
CA ASN A 38 -5.17 1.59 -2.91
C ASN A 38 -6.05 2.41 -1.96
N ALA A 39 -6.54 1.73 -0.94
CA ALA A 39 -7.35 2.26 0.14
C ALA A 39 -7.58 1.15 1.16
N LYS A 40 -8.15 1.53 2.29
CA LYS A 40 -8.82 0.61 3.20
C LYS A 40 -10.29 0.50 2.83
N TRP A 41 -10.75 -0.72 2.61
CA TRP A 41 -12.12 -1.10 2.26
C TRP A 41 -12.72 -1.89 3.42
N VAL A 42 -13.76 -1.35 4.03
CA VAL A 42 -14.46 -1.93 5.18
C VAL A 42 -15.63 -2.77 4.66
N VAL A 43 -15.61 -4.06 4.96
CA VAL A 43 -16.63 -5.02 4.51
C VAL A 43 -17.95 -4.72 5.21
N GLU A 44 -19.03 -4.70 4.44
CA GLU A 44 -20.39 -4.53 4.94
C GLU A 44 -20.98 -5.87 5.42
N GLY A 45 -21.90 -5.78 6.39
CA GLY A 45 -22.65 -6.93 6.87
C GLY A 45 -21.83 -7.89 7.73
N THR A 46 -22.30 -9.13 7.85
CA THR A 46 -21.64 -10.19 8.64
C THR A 46 -20.83 -11.07 7.71
N SER A 47 -19.52 -11.09 7.89
CA SER A 47 -18.57 -11.91 7.14
C SER A 47 -17.40 -12.27 8.05
N GLU A 48 -16.67 -13.34 7.71
CA GLU A 48 -15.37 -13.61 8.35
C GLU A 48 -14.34 -12.53 8.03
N PHE A 49 -14.56 -11.69 7.01
CA PHE A 49 -13.70 -10.58 6.64
C PHE A 49 -14.28 -9.26 7.15
N LYS A 50 -13.45 -8.44 7.80
CA LYS A 50 -13.81 -7.10 8.29
C LYS A 50 -13.30 -6.00 7.37
N SER A 51 -12.09 -6.13 6.86
CA SER A 51 -11.54 -5.14 5.93
C SER A 51 -10.42 -5.70 5.08
N PHE A 52 -10.25 -5.10 3.91
CA PHE A 52 -9.10 -5.26 3.02
C PHE A 52 -8.43 -3.89 2.89
N GLU A 53 -7.12 -3.82 2.97
CA GLU A 53 -6.37 -2.60 2.78
C GLU A 53 -5.22 -2.85 1.85
N PHE A 54 -5.14 -2.11 0.75
CA PHE A 54 -4.10 -2.21 -0.27
C PHE A 54 -3.33 -0.90 -0.34
N ASN A 55 -2.03 -0.98 -0.63
CA ASN A 55 -1.21 0.22 -0.77
C ASN A 55 -0.33 0.20 -2.02
N GLU A 56 0.25 1.36 -2.30
CA GLU A 56 1.12 1.59 -3.48
C GLU A 56 2.42 0.79 -3.42
N SER A 57 2.83 0.31 -2.24
CA SER A 57 4.00 -0.56 -2.05
C SER A 57 3.72 -2.04 -2.33
N GLY A 58 2.57 -2.36 -2.94
CA GLY A 58 2.20 -3.74 -3.30
C GLY A 58 1.89 -4.62 -2.09
N ASN A 59 1.58 -4.05 -0.93
CA ASN A 59 1.20 -4.80 0.27
C ASN A 59 -0.30 -4.76 0.54
N TYR A 60 -0.79 -5.83 1.15
CA TYR A 60 -2.17 -5.89 1.66
C TYR A 60 -2.20 -6.12 3.16
N ILE A 61 -3.23 -5.61 3.83
CA ILE A 61 -3.65 -5.98 5.18
C ILE A 61 -5.10 -6.47 5.11
N VAL A 62 -5.37 -7.71 5.54
CA VAL A 62 -6.73 -8.23 5.69
C VAL A 62 -7.01 -8.51 7.16
N ILE A 63 -8.11 -7.96 7.66
CA ILE A 63 -8.59 -8.21 9.03
C ILE A 63 -9.75 -9.19 8.92
N LYS A 64 -9.63 -10.32 9.61
CA LYS A 64 -10.71 -11.32 9.72
C LYS A 64 -11.29 -11.33 11.13
N GLU A 65 -12.60 -11.57 11.22
CA GLU A 65 -13.29 -11.82 12.48
C GLU A 65 -12.82 -13.15 13.09
N SER A 66 -12.48 -13.13 14.38
CA SER A 66 -12.21 -14.37 15.10
C SER A 66 -13.48 -15.19 15.28
N THR A 67 -13.37 -16.51 15.21
CA THR A 67 -14.47 -17.42 15.58
C THR A 67 -14.72 -17.46 17.10
N THR A 68 -13.82 -16.91 17.92
CA THR A 68 -14.05 -16.68 19.35
C THR A 68 -14.59 -15.26 19.57
N LYS A 69 -15.83 -15.13 20.06
CA LYS A 69 -16.48 -13.85 20.40
C LYS A 69 -15.88 -13.19 21.65
N SER A 70 -14.61 -12.79 21.59
CA SER A 70 -14.01 -11.79 22.48
C SER A 70 -13.49 -10.64 21.63
N SER A 71 -13.55 -9.42 22.17
CA SER A 71 -13.26 -8.15 21.50
C SER A 71 -11.82 -8.00 20.98
N GLU A 72 -10.92 -8.95 21.27
CA GLU A 72 -9.47 -8.83 21.07
C GLU A 72 -8.87 -9.80 20.04
N ASN A 73 -9.65 -10.70 19.42
CA ASN A 73 -9.08 -11.84 18.68
C ASN A 73 -9.12 -11.76 17.14
N ASN A 74 -9.15 -10.56 16.52
CA ASN A 74 -9.10 -10.49 15.05
C ASN A 74 -7.80 -11.12 14.52
N SER A 75 -7.88 -11.93 13.46
CA SER A 75 -6.67 -12.38 12.76
C SER A 75 -6.30 -11.38 11.68
N ILE A 76 -5.03 -11.00 11.64
CA ILE A 76 -4.49 -10.04 10.68
C ILE A 76 -3.61 -10.81 9.70
N LEU A 77 -3.93 -10.73 8.41
CA LEU A 77 -3.10 -11.25 7.33
C LEU A 77 -2.38 -10.07 6.68
N PHE A 78 -1.07 -10.22 6.47
CA PHE A 78 -0.25 -9.22 5.80
C PHE A 78 0.74 -9.89 4.87
N GLY A 79 0.71 -9.45 3.61
CA GLY A 79 1.55 -9.99 2.54
C GLY A 79 1.64 -9.05 1.36
N THR A 80 2.05 -9.59 0.22
CA THR A 80 2.11 -8.87 -1.05
C THR A 80 0.93 -9.24 -1.93
N TYR A 81 0.53 -8.33 -2.81
CA TYR A 81 -0.45 -8.59 -3.84
C TYR A 81 0.07 -8.19 -5.21
N GLU A 82 -0.38 -8.90 -6.23
CA GLU A 82 -0.16 -8.55 -7.63
C GLU A 82 -1.44 -8.74 -8.42
N TYR A 83 -1.56 -8.02 -9.53
CA TYR A 83 -2.65 -8.19 -10.48
C TYR A 83 -2.29 -9.32 -11.45
N ASP A 84 -3.12 -10.36 -11.51
CA ASP A 84 -3.08 -11.39 -12.56
C ASP A 84 -3.73 -10.85 -13.85
N ASP A 85 -4.81 -10.08 -13.69
CA ASP A 85 -5.44 -9.27 -14.74
C ASP A 85 -6.09 -8.01 -14.12
N ASP A 86 -6.89 -7.25 -14.88
CA ASP A 86 -7.49 -5.99 -14.42
C ASP A 86 -8.44 -6.14 -13.21
N LYS A 87 -8.98 -7.34 -12.97
CA LYS A 87 -9.95 -7.63 -11.90
C LYS A 87 -9.48 -8.71 -10.94
N THR A 88 -8.44 -9.46 -11.28
CA THR A 88 -7.98 -10.62 -10.51
C THR A 88 -6.68 -10.28 -9.78
N LEU A 89 -6.68 -10.43 -8.46
CA LEU A 89 -5.53 -10.20 -7.60
C LEU A 89 -5.05 -11.52 -7.01
N ILE A 90 -3.75 -11.74 -6.96
CA ILE A 90 -3.11 -12.84 -6.24
C ILE A 90 -2.50 -12.28 -4.96
N LEU A 91 -2.97 -12.74 -3.81
CA LEU A 91 -2.46 -12.36 -2.49
C LEU A 91 -1.62 -13.51 -1.92
N SER A 92 -0.38 -13.21 -1.50
CA SER A 92 0.63 -14.21 -1.14
C SER A 92 0.16 -15.29 -0.15
N ASP A 93 -0.67 -14.94 0.83
CA ASP A 93 -1.15 -15.88 1.88
C ASP A 93 -2.67 -16.12 1.86
N LEU A 94 -3.43 -15.40 1.02
CA LEU A 94 -4.89 -15.56 0.91
C LEU A 94 -5.32 -16.25 -0.39
N GLY A 95 -4.47 -16.22 -1.42
CA GLY A 95 -4.77 -16.72 -2.76
C GLY A 95 -5.47 -15.68 -3.62
N THR A 96 -6.28 -16.14 -4.56
CA THR A 96 -6.92 -15.28 -5.56
C THR A 96 -8.18 -14.62 -5.02
N ILE A 97 -8.32 -13.31 -5.29
CA ILE A 97 -9.57 -12.56 -5.12
C ILE A 97 -9.93 -11.87 -6.44
N ILE A 98 -11.22 -11.69 -6.69
CA ILE A 98 -11.74 -11.04 -7.91
C ILE A 98 -12.49 -9.77 -7.52
N ILE A 99 -12.22 -8.67 -8.21
CA ILE A 99 -12.97 -7.42 -8.14
C ILE A 99 -14.15 -7.55 -9.11
N SER A 100 -15.34 -7.84 -8.60
CA SER A 100 -16.53 -7.99 -9.44
C SER A 100 -17.18 -6.65 -9.78
N ASP A 101 -17.05 -5.65 -8.90
CA ASP A 101 -17.53 -4.28 -9.11
C ASP A 101 -16.60 -3.28 -8.42
N PHE A 102 -16.46 -2.08 -9.00
CA PHE A 102 -15.60 -1.02 -8.48
C PHE A 102 -16.19 0.36 -8.75
N GLY A 103 -16.41 1.11 -7.68
CA GLY A 103 -16.77 2.52 -7.70
C GLY A 103 -15.78 3.37 -6.91
N THR A 104 -16.04 4.68 -6.86
CA THR A 104 -15.18 5.64 -6.16
C THR A 104 -15.04 5.31 -4.66
N ASP A 105 -16.16 4.93 -4.03
CA ASP A 105 -16.26 4.72 -2.58
C ASP A 105 -16.76 3.32 -2.20
N ASN A 106 -16.95 2.43 -3.17
CA ASN A 106 -17.39 1.06 -2.95
C ASN A 106 -16.64 0.07 -3.86
N ILE A 107 -16.52 -1.16 -3.40
CA ILE A 107 -15.90 -2.26 -4.13
C ILE A 107 -16.60 -3.56 -3.75
N THR A 108 -16.73 -4.48 -4.71
CA THR A 108 -17.20 -5.83 -4.43
C THR A 108 -16.08 -6.83 -4.74
N PHE A 109 -15.70 -7.60 -3.73
CA PHE A 109 -14.75 -8.70 -3.85
C PHE A 109 -15.48 -10.04 -3.96
N VAL A 110 -14.92 -10.97 -4.70
CA VAL A 110 -15.23 -12.40 -4.63
C VAL A 110 -14.00 -13.12 -4.13
N VAL A 111 -14.13 -13.80 -2.99
CA VAL A 111 -13.05 -14.53 -2.33
C VAL A 111 -13.38 -16.01 -2.35
N ASN A 112 -12.43 -16.85 -2.76
CA ASN A 112 -12.59 -18.30 -2.72
C ASN A 112 -12.62 -18.80 -1.26
N GLY A 113 -13.81 -19.13 -0.76
CA GLY A 113 -14.00 -19.73 0.56
C GLY A 113 -13.93 -21.27 0.50
N THR A 114 -13.74 -21.91 1.66
CA THR A 114 -13.73 -23.38 1.76
C THR A 114 -15.05 -24.04 1.38
N SER A 115 -16.15 -23.30 1.46
CA SER A 115 -17.52 -23.76 1.16
C SER A 115 -18.06 -23.21 -0.17
N GLY A 116 -17.18 -22.61 -0.99
CA GLY A 116 -17.53 -21.88 -2.20
C GLY A 116 -17.21 -20.38 -2.10
N ASP A 117 -17.45 -19.68 -3.19
CA ASP A 117 -17.12 -18.26 -3.34
C ASP A 117 -17.97 -17.39 -2.40
N ILE A 118 -17.31 -16.40 -1.79
CA ILE A 118 -17.93 -15.42 -0.90
C ILE A 118 -17.88 -14.07 -1.59
N THR A 119 -19.05 -13.49 -1.88
CA THR A 119 -19.18 -12.11 -2.36
C THR A 119 -19.21 -11.15 -1.18
N LEU A 120 -18.32 -10.15 -1.19
CA LEU A 120 -18.14 -9.16 -0.14
C LEU A 120 -18.31 -7.76 -0.72
N ASN A 121 -19.32 -7.04 -0.27
CA ASN A 121 -19.43 -5.60 -0.53
C ASN A 121 -18.62 -4.85 0.51
N ALA A 122 -17.86 -3.84 0.10
CA ALA A 122 -17.05 -3.03 1.00
C ALA A 122 -17.08 -1.55 0.61
N ASN A 123 -16.99 -0.69 1.61
CA ASN A 123 -16.91 0.76 1.43
C ASN A 123 -15.52 1.28 1.72
N LYS A 124 -15.12 2.32 1.00
CA LYS A 124 -13.87 3.03 1.24
C LYS A 124 -13.91 3.71 2.61
N GLN A 125 -12.91 3.44 3.43
CA GLN A 125 -12.71 4.17 4.69
C GLN A 125 -12.25 5.59 4.38
N LYS A 126 -12.79 6.56 5.11
CA LYS A 126 -12.36 7.96 5.05
C LYS A 126 -10.85 8.07 5.33
N GLU A 127 -10.17 8.81 4.48
CA GLU A 127 -8.76 9.14 4.62
C GLU A 127 -8.55 10.53 5.23
N MET A 128 -7.39 10.72 5.84
CA MET A 128 -6.90 12.04 6.23
C MET A 128 -6.51 12.88 5.01
N ASP A 129 -6.47 14.19 5.21
CA ASP A 129 -6.15 15.15 4.15
C ASP A 129 -4.73 14.94 3.60
N ARG A 130 -4.62 15.05 2.28
CA ARG A 130 -3.34 14.96 1.57
C ARG A 130 -2.47 16.19 1.86
N SER A 131 -1.18 15.94 1.94
CA SER A 131 -0.12 16.94 1.79
C SER A 131 1.15 16.21 1.39
N GLU A 132 2.16 16.96 0.98
CA GLU A 132 3.49 16.41 0.69
C GLU A 132 4.01 15.54 1.86
N GLN A 133 3.94 16.05 3.09
CA GLN A 133 4.34 15.28 4.29
C GLN A 133 3.53 13.99 4.49
N THR A 134 2.20 14.04 4.36
CA THR A 134 1.35 12.84 4.48
C THR A 134 1.69 11.81 3.40
N ASP A 135 1.88 12.26 2.17
CA ASP A 135 2.16 11.39 1.02
C ASP A 135 3.58 10.81 1.09
N LEU A 136 4.54 11.53 1.69
CA LEU A 136 5.84 10.98 2.03
C LEU A 136 5.75 9.93 3.15
N PHE A 137 5.03 10.23 4.23
CA PHE A 137 4.95 9.36 5.40
C PHE A 137 4.14 8.07 5.17
N CYS A 138 3.03 8.15 4.41
CA CYS A 138 2.09 7.03 4.24
C CYS A 138 2.57 6.06 3.15
N ARG A 139 3.37 5.08 3.53
CA ARG A 139 3.84 3.98 2.67
C ARG A 139 4.22 2.77 3.52
N THR A 140 4.72 1.73 2.87
CA THR A 140 5.42 0.65 3.57
C THR A 140 6.89 1.01 3.75
N TRP A 141 7.36 0.84 4.98
CA TRP A 141 8.71 1.09 5.43
C TRP A 141 9.33 -0.20 5.97
N LYS A 142 10.65 -0.31 5.88
CA LYS A 142 11.44 -1.33 6.56
C LYS A 142 12.37 -0.62 7.54
N MET A 143 12.42 -1.09 8.79
CA MET A 143 13.39 -0.57 9.75
C MET A 143 14.81 -0.95 9.31
N SER A 144 15.67 0.05 9.19
CA SER A 144 17.06 -0.10 8.82
C SER A 144 17.98 -0.05 10.04
N SER A 145 17.68 0.80 11.04
CA SER A 145 18.48 0.87 12.26
C SER A 145 17.67 1.37 13.45
N LEU A 146 18.05 0.91 14.64
CA LEU A 146 17.57 1.39 15.94
C LEU A 146 18.76 1.91 16.74
N ASN A 147 18.71 3.16 17.22
CA ASN A 147 19.78 3.81 17.99
C ASN A 147 21.16 3.74 17.30
N GLY A 148 21.15 3.83 15.96
CA GLY A 148 22.36 3.77 15.13
C GLY A 148 22.91 2.36 14.88
N VAL A 149 22.25 1.31 15.36
CA VAL A 149 22.62 -0.09 15.15
C VAL A 149 21.75 -0.69 14.04
N ASP A 150 22.38 -1.32 13.05
CA ASP A 150 21.67 -2.04 11.98
C ASP A 150 20.84 -3.20 12.54
N VAL A 151 19.59 -3.31 12.12
CA VAL A 151 18.64 -4.34 12.57
C VAL A 151 18.49 -5.49 11.57
N ALA A 152 19.14 -5.45 10.40
CA ALA A 152 19.00 -6.49 9.39
C ALA A 152 19.40 -7.87 9.95
N GLY A 153 18.48 -8.84 9.82
CA GLY A 153 18.66 -10.19 10.30
C GLY A 153 18.51 -10.40 11.82
N THR A 154 18.24 -9.34 12.60
CA THR A 154 17.93 -9.46 14.03
C THR A 154 16.43 -9.70 14.26
N ASP A 155 16.04 -9.88 15.51
CA ASP A 155 14.63 -9.92 15.94
C ASP A 155 13.94 -8.55 15.91
N LEU A 156 14.71 -7.46 15.73
CA LEU A 156 14.20 -6.10 15.57
C LEU A 156 13.96 -5.73 14.10
N GLU A 157 14.35 -6.57 13.15
CA GLU A 157 14.03 -6.36 11.74
C GLU A 157 12.51 -6.39 11.54
N MET A 158 11.93 -5.27 11.11
CA MET A 158 10.47 -5.14 10.98
C MET A 158 10.05 -4.37 9.73
N THR A 159 8.82 -4.66 9.29
CA THR A 159 8.07 -3.90 8.30
C THR A 159 7.03 -3.05 9.02
N VAL A 160 6.91 -1.79 8.60
CA VAL A 160 5.95 -0.84 9.14
C VAL A 160 5.09 -0.29 8.00
N VAL A 161 3.78 -0.22 8.19
CA VAL A 161 2.86 0.41 7.24
C VAL A 161 2.16 1.56 7.93
N PHE A 162 2.26 2.75 7.33
CA PHE A 162 1.40 3.89 7.64
C PHE A 162 0.48 4.14 6.46
N SER A 163 -0.83 4.26 6.71
CA SER A 163 -1.79 4.61 5.67
C SER A 163 -2.59 5.86 6.01
N ARG A 164 -3.11 6.51 4.97
CA ARG A 164 -3.99 7.69 5.09
C ARG A 164 -5.33 7.37 5.75
N SER A 165 -5.72 6.09 5.85
CA SER A 165 -6.89 5.66 6.64
C SER A 165 -6.62 5.60 8.16
N GLY A 166 -5.41 5.97 8.57
CA GLY A 166 -4.93 5.97 9.96
C GLY A 166 -4.46 4.59 10.42
N THR A 167 -4.16 3.65 9.52
CA THR A 167 -3.55 2.37 9.88
C THR A 167 -2.07 2.55 10.20
N TYR A 168 -1.64 2.10 11.37
CA TYR A 168 -0.25 1.87 11.73
C TYR A 168 -0.10 0.37 11.96
N PHE A 169 0.67 -0.32 11.14
CA PHE A 169 0.86 -1.77 11.25
C PHE A 169 2.35 -2.08 11.36
N VAL A 170 2.70 -3.01 12.24
CA VAL A 170 4.06 -3.50 12.46
C VAL A 170 4.06 -5.01 12.26
N LYS A 171 5.06 -5.54 11.54
CA LYS A 171 5.34 -6.97 11.45
C LYS A 171 6.82 -7.22 11.62
N TYR A 172 7.18 -8.03 12.60
CA TYR A 172 8.56 -8.49 12.76
C TYR A 172 8.87 -9.56 11.71
N VAL A 173 10.04 -9.45 11.08
CA VAL A 173 10.54 -10.44 10.12
C VAL A 173 10.91 -11.74 10.83
N LYS A 174 11.47 -11.64 12.04
CA LYS A 174 11.84 -12.77 12.89
C LYS A 174 11.16 -12.67 14.25
N PRO A 175 9.89 -13.10 14.37
CA PRO A 175 9.16 -12.99 15.61
C PRO A 175 9.80 -13.84 16.71
N VAL A 176 9.93 -13.26 17.91
CA VAL A 176 10.45 -13.93 19.11
C VAL A 176 9.34 -14.01 20.16
N ASN A 177 9.24 -15.13 20.88
CA ASN A 177 8.24 -15.35 21.94
C ASN A 177 6.78 -15.14 21.49
N GLY A 178 6.48 -15.33 20.21
CA GLY A 178 5.13 -15.14 19.67
C GLY A 178 4.74 -13.68 19.38
N ILE A 179 5.66 -12.73 19.58
CA ILE A 179 5.45 -11.31 19.22
C ILE A 179 5.66 -11.19 17.70
N ILE A 180 4.56 -11.22 16.97
CA ILE A 180 4.54 -11.17 15.49
C ILE A 180 4.43 -9.75 14.92
N GLY A 181 4.13 -8.78 15.79
CA GLY A 181 3.77 -7.41 15.42
C GLY A 181 2.34 -7.11 15.83
N GLY A 182 1.74 -6.06 15.26
CA GLY A 182 0.42 -5.60 15.67
C GLY A 182 -0.19 -4.58 14.72
N LEU A 183 -1.47 -4.30 14.95
CA LEU A 183 -2.22 -3.25 14.27
C LEU A 183 -2.61 -2.19 15.29
N ALA A 184 -2.31 -0.94 14.95
CA ALA A 184 -2.63 0.26 15.69
C ALA A 184 -3.40 1.25 14.80
N LYS A 185 -3.94 2.28 15.45
CA LYS A 185 -4.35 3.53 14.80
C LYS A 185 -3.29 4.60 15.00
N TRP A 186 -3.16 5.49 14.04
CA TRP A 186 -2.36 6.70 14.17
C TRP A 186 -3.07 7.93 13.62
N SER A 187 -2.64 9.11 14.07
CA SER A 187 -3.03 10.40 13.49
C SER A 187 -1.96 11.47 13.70
N TRP A 188 -2.00 12.53 12.88
CA TRP A 188 -1.16 13.70 13.10
C TRP A 188 -1.52 14.39 14.42
N LEU A 189 -0.52 14.59 15.29
CA LEU A 189 -0.72 15.29 16.55
C LEU A 189 -0.73 16.82 16.36
N ASN A 190 -0.01 17.30 15.34
CA ASN A 190 0.11 18.72 15.05
C ASN A 190 -0.12 19.04 13.56
N THR A 191 -0.44 20.30 13.27
CA THR A 191 -0.72 20.76 11.89
C THR A 191 0.53 20.89 11.03
N LYS A 192 1.72 20.92 11.65
CA LYS A 192 3.02 20.93 10.96
C LYS A 192 3.42 19.52 10.47
N LYS A 193 2.72 18.49 10.92
CA LYS A 193 2.97 17.07 10.61
C LYS A 193 4.40 16.63 10.95
N THR A 194 4.89 17.11 12.09
CA THR A 194 6.20 16.73 12.66
C THR A 194 6.06 15.78 13.84
N GLU A 195 4.84 15.51 14.30
CA GLU A 195 4.57 14.59 15.40
C GLU A 195 3.31 13.79 15.06
N PHE A 196 3.30 12.52 15.39
CA PHE A 196 2.11 11.67 15.32
C PHE A 196 1.87 10.95 16.64
N VAL A 197 0.59 10.66 16.88
CA VAL A 197 0.13 9.86 18.00
C VAL A 197 -0.35 8.52 17.48
N TYR A 198 -0.15 7.45 18.24
CA TYR A 198 -0.67 6.13 17.93
C TYR A 198 -1.25 5.42 19.15
N SER A 199 -2.14 4.45 18.89
CA SER A 199 -2.69 3.57 19.92
C SER A 199 -2.92 2.16 19.40
N TRP A 200 -2.52 1.17 20.21
CA TRP A 200 -2.79 -0.25 19.97
C TRP A 200 -4.25 -0.63 20.27
N GLU A 201 -5.01 0.22 20.97
CA GLU A 201 -6.45 0.05 21.25
C GLU A 201 -7.34 0.40 20.06
N LEU A 202 -6.75 0.56 18.86
CA LEU A 202 -7.43 0.88 17.61
C LEU A 202 -8.32 2.13 17.65
N SER A 203 -8.04 3.05 18.58
CA SER A 203 -8.74 4.32 18.76
C SER A 203 -7.81 5.38 19.35
N ILE A 204 -8.02 6.65 18.98
CA ILE A 204 -7.25 7.81 19.46
C ILE A 204 -8.17 8.67 20.36
N GLY A 205 -7.62 9.30 21.39
CA GLY A 205 -8.28 9.99 22.49
C GLY A 205 -8.27 9.24 23.84
N ASN A 206 -7.48 8.18 24.02
CA ASN A 206 -7.44 7.36 25.24
C ASN A 206 -6.15 7.57 26.07
N GLU A 207 -6.05 6.94 27.25
CA GLU A 207 -4.91 7.11 28.16
C GLU A 207 -3.63 6.38 27.68
N ASP A 208 -3.75 5.32 26.89
CA ASP A 208 -2.63 4.48 26.43
C ASP A 208 -2.20 4.82 24.98
N GLU A 209 -1.57 5.98 24.82
CA GLU A 209 -1.11 6.49 23.51
C GLU A 209 0.39 6.74 23.48
N GLY A 210 1.04 6.30 22.42
CA GLY A 210 2.42 6.64 22.12
C GLY A 210 2.49 7.90 21.25
N THR A 211 3.49 8.74 21.49
CA THR A 211 3.77 9.92 20.67
C THR A 211 5.17 9.81 20.07
N VAL A 212 5.29 10.15 18.79
CA VAL A 212 6.53 10.02 18.04
C VAL A 212 6.82 11.31 17.28
N GLU A 213 8.04 11.82 17.41
CA GLU A 213 8.55 12.95 16.65
C GLU A 213 9.14 12.47 15.32
N ILE A 214 8.78 13.14 14.22
CA ILE A 214 9.39 12.97 12.91
C ILE A 214 10.55 13.95 12.80
N ILE A 215 11.76 13.42 12.92
CA ILE A 215 13.00 14.19 12.74
C ILE A 215 13.22 14.51 11.26
N GLU A 216 12.95 13.53 10.38
CA GLU A 216 13.12 13.68 8.94
C GLU A 216 12.21 12.68 8.19
N VAL A 217 11.59 13.13 7.10
CA VAL A 217 10.95 12.24 6.13
C VAL A 217 11.24 12.73 4.72
N THR A 218 11.68 11.81 3.87
CA THR A 218 11.98 12.04 2.46
C THR A 218 11.43 10.88 1.63
N SER A 219 11.66 10.88 0.32
CA SER A 219 11.30 9.74 -0.52
C SER A 219 12.03 8.45 -0.13
N ASP A 220 13.20 8.58 0.52
CA ASP A 220 14.15 7.48 0.71
C ASP A 220 14.38 7.13 2.19
N MET A 221 13.85 7.93 3.11
CA MET A 221 14.09 7.76 4.55
C MET A 221 12.94 8.29 5.39
N LEU A 222 12.66 7.59 6.48
CA LEU A 222 11.90 8.09 7.62
C LEU A 222 12.77 7.96 8.87
N LYS A 223 13.00 9.06 9.57
CA LYS A 223 13.74 9.11 10.83
C LYS A 223 12.82 9.65 11.92
N VAL A 224 12.63 8.85 12.95
CA VAL A 224 11.69 9.15 14.05
C VAL A 224 12.34 8.96 15.41
N LEU A 225 11.90 9.74 16.38
CA LEU A 225 12.29 9.67 17.77
C LEU A 225 11.05 9.40 18.62
N GLU A 226 11.08 8.33 19.39
CA GLU A 226 10.08 8.02 20.41
C GLU A 226 10.70 8.22 21.80
N VAL A 227 9.96 8.86 22.70
CA VAL A 227 10.37 9.09 24.08
C VAL A 227 9.37 8.41 25.00
N PHE A 228 9.83 7.42 25.75
CA PHE A 228 8.99 6.64 26.65
C PHE A 228 8.78 7.35 28.00
N GLU A 229 7.80 6.91 28.78
CA GLU A 229 7.44 7.53 30.07
C GLU A 229 8.59 7.55 31.09
N ASP A 230 9.49 6.58 31.02
CA ASP A 230 10.68 6.48 31.86
C ASP A 230 11.84 7.37 31.37
N GLY A 231 11.65 8.07 30.25
CA GLY A 231 12.62 8.95 29.62
C GLY A 231 13.60 8.22 28.71
N GLU A 232 13.43 6.93 28.45
CA GLU A 232 14.20 6.24 27.41
C GLU A 232 13.84 6.81 26.03
N GLU A 233 14.85 6.94 25.18
CA GLU A 233 14.71 7.47 23.82
C GLU A 233 15.07 6.39 22.80
N GLU A 234 14.22 6.21 21.80
CA GLU A 234 14.46 5.33 20.66
C GLU A 234 14.47 6.11 19.35
N LEU A 235 15.63 6.15 18.71
CA LEU A 235 15.81 6.74 17.40
C LEU A 235 15.78 5.66 16.32
N SER A 236 14.71 5.62 15.54
CA SER A 236 14.52 4.67 14.45
C SER A 236 14.78 5.32 13.09
N ILE A 237 15.48 4.60 12.21
CA ILE A 237 15.61 4.94 10.80
C ILE A 237 14.97 3.83 9.98
N LEU A 238 14.05 4.21 9.10
CA LEU A 238 13.37 3.34 8.18
C LEU A 238 13.62 3.77 6.73
N VAL A 239 13.63 2.81 5.83
CA VAL A 239 13.77 2.99 4.38
C VAL A 239 12.51 2.49 3.68
N PRO A 240 12.08 3.09 2.56
CA PRO A 240 10.88 2.64 1.87
C PRO A 240 11.07 1.21 1.34
N VAL A 241 10.01 0.41 1.40
CA VAL A 241 9.98 -0.86 0.66
C VAL A 241 9.75 -0.53 -0.81
N ALA A 242 10.70 -0.90 -1.67
CA ALA A 242 10.59 -0.73 -3.10
C ALA A 242 9.58 -1.74 -3.70
N ASN A 243 8.90 -1.31 -4.77
CA ASN A 243 8.22 -2.20 -5.71
C ASN A 243 9.23 -2.80 -6.69
#